data_AF-A0A8C1AUP7-F1
#
_entry.id   AF-A0A8C1AUP7-F1
#
_cell.length_a   1.000
_cell.length_b   1.000
_cell.length_c   1.000
_cell.angle_alpha   90.00
_cell.angle_beta   90.00
_cell.angle_gamma   90.00
#
_symmetry.space_group_name_H-M   'P 1'
#
loop_
_entity.id
_entity.type
_entity.pdbx_description
1 polymer ?
#
loop_
_entity_poly.entity_id
_entity_poly.type
_entity_poly.pdbx_seq_one_letter_code
_entity_poly.pdbx_strand_id
1 'polypeptide(L)'
;MQACICLFLNSHYSLHLQSFLDMMSVDGHCPAIIKTEPSSPSSLSDSLTQHSPGASSDAGSSYSSITKGHPTGLDSPASYPAAETDLRPLGASCRVLEETQVKGGYGLSSGPKRLCLVCGDVASGFHYGVASCEACKAFFKRTIQGNIEYSCSVSRDCEITKRRRKSCQACRFTKCLSVGMLREGVRLDRVRGGRQKYKRRIDSDSSIYFSVQEPHRKQASCSTQGENKVVTLLLGAEPEKVCAMPDPALPDSDIKSLTTLCDLADRELVLNISWAKHIPGFSSLCLSDQMSLLQSAWMEILILRVAFRSLLCEDKLVFAEDYIMDAEQAKSAGLLELHKAILQLVRRYRSMRLEREEFVTLKAIALANSDSMHIEDVEAVQGLQDSLHEALLDYECVHHREDPRRTGKLIMTLPLLRQTSAKAVRHFCSIKQDGRVPMHKLFLELLEANV
;
A
#
# COMPACT_ATOMS: atom_id res chain seq x y z
N MET A 1 20.68 6.19 8.00
CA MET A 1 19.89 7.40 8.29
C MET A 1 20.61 8.68 7.87
N GLN A 2 21.88 8.88 8.27
CA GLN A 2 22.61 10.12 7.97
C GLN A 2 22.99 10.26 6.48
N ALA A 3 23.24 9.17 5.76
CA ALA A 3 23.50 9.21 4.31
C ALA A 3 22.24 9.56 3.51
N CYS A 4 21.10 8.91 3.80
CA CYS A 4 19.81 9.28 3.21
C CYS A 4 19.45 10.74 3.53
N ILE A 5 19.61 11.20 4.79
CA ILE A 5 19.37 12.60 5.17
C ILE A 5 20.30 13.56 4.40
N CYS A 6 21.59 13.24 4.26
CA CYS A 6 22.53 14.06 3.50
C CYS A 6 22.17 14.15 2.01
N LEU A 7 21.76 13.04 1.38
CA LEU A 7 21.29 13.01 -0.01
C LEU A 7 19.91 13.68 -0.16
N PHE A 8 19.09 13.62 0.88
CA PHE A 8 17.77 14.21 0.89
C PHE A 8 17.83 15.74 1.05
N LEU A 9 18.70 16.24 1.92
CA LEU A 9 18.83 17.67 2.24
C LEU A 9 19.74 18.44 1.28
N ASN A 10 20.74 17.81 0.63
CA ASN A 10 21.62 18.50 -0.31
C ASN A 10 21.16 18.35 -1.76
N SER A 11 20.52 19.39 -2.31
CA SER A 11 20.34 19.54 -3.78
C SER A 11 21.69 19.62 -4.53
N HIS A 12 22.76 20.00 -3.84
CA HIS A 12 24.11 20.18 -4.40
C HIS A 12 24.85 18.87 -4.73
N TYR A 13 24.45 17.72 -4.19
CA TYR A 13 25.08 16.44 -4.53
C TYR A 13 24.65 15.92 -5.91
N SER A 14 23.50 16.36 -6.44
CA SER A 14 23.06 16.03 -7.80
C SER A 14 24.01 16.60 -8.87
N LEU A 15 24.59 17.78 -8.62
CA LEU A 15 25.56 18.41 -9.53
C LEU A 15 26.95 17.77 -9.42
N HIS A 16 27.34 17.33 -8.21
CA HIS A 16 28.62 16.68 -8.00
C HIS A 16 28.65 15.22 -8.51
N LEU A 17 27.50 14.55 -8.55
CA LEU A 17 27.35 13.20 -9.11
C LEU A 17 27.38 13.21 -10.64
N GLN A 18 26.78 14.22 -11.29
CA GLN A 18 26.91 14.43 -12.74
C GLN A 18 28.37 14.74 -13.10
N SER A 19 29.03 15.62 -12.33
CA SER A 19 30.46 15.89 -12.48
C SER A 19 31.33 14.64 -12.27
N PHE A 20 30.99 13.77 -11.32
CA PHE A 20 31.72 12.53 -11.06
C PHE A 20 31.50 11.47 -12.15
N LEU A 21 30.31 11.41 -12.74
CA LEU A 21 29.99 10.54 -13.89
C LEU A 21 30.63 11.07 -15.19
N ASP A 22 30.63 12.38 -15.40
CA ASP A 22 31.31 13.05 -16.53
C ASP A 22 32.84 12.88 -16.43
N MET A 23 33.40 12.88 -15.22
CA MET A 23 34.84 12.63 -15.01
C MET A 23 35.27 11.19 -15.29
N MET A 24 34.32 10.24 -15.27
CA MET A 24 34.55 8.81 -15.56
C MET A 24 34.28 8.44 -17.02
N SER A 25 33.81 9.39 -17.85
CA SER A 25 33.40 9.13 -19.23
C SER A 25 34.36 9.70 -20.30
N VAL A 26 35.61 10.00 -19.95
CA VAL A 26 36.56 10.54 -20.94
C VAL A 26 37.41 9.43 -21.57
N ASP A 27 37.18 9.25 -22.86
CA ASP A 27 37.97 8.49 -23.83
C ASP A 27 39.48 8.65 -23.64
N GLY A 28 40.18 7.51 -23.75
CA GLY A 28 41.62 7.45 -23.60
C GLY A 28 42.35 8.28 -24.64
N HIS A 29 43.26 9.13 -24.17
CA HIS A 29 44.53 9.51 -24.82
C HIS A 29 45.46 10.07 -23.71
N CYS A 30 46.62 9.45 -23.50
CA CYS A 30 47.71 10.01 -22.68
C CYS A 30 48.37 11.21 -23.40
N PRO A 31 48.99 12.16 -22.68
CA PRO A 31 50.40 11.97 -22.30
C PRO A 31 50.77 12.43 -20.87
N ALA A 32 51.91 11.90 -20.43
CA ALA A 32 52.56 12.09 -19.13
C ALA A 32 53.04 13.54 -18.86
N ILE A 33 53.10 13.93 -17.57
CA ILE A 33 54.12 14.81 -16.97
C ILE A 33 54.21 14.56 -15.44
N ILE A 34 55.44 14.51 -14.96
CA ILE A 34 55.96 14.21 -13.61
C ILE A 34 55.86 15.42 -12.66
N LYS A 35 55.61 15.20 -11.35
CA LYS A 35 56.26 15.84 -10.16
C LYS A 35 55.57 15.39 -8.85
N THR A 36 56.15 14.46 -8.08
CA THR A 36 56.95 14.63 -6.83
C THR A 36 56.20 15.16 -5.59
N GLU A 37 56.07 14.32 -4.55
CA GLU A 37 55.73 14.67 -3.15
C GLU A 37 56.85 15.48 -2.44
N PRO A 38 56.63 15.98 -1.20
CA PRO A 38 56.96 15.15 -0.01
C PRO A 38 56.04 15.29 1.25
N SER A 39 55.84 14.15 1.92
CA SER A 39 56.05 13.83 3.36
C SER A 39 55.44 14.63 4.54
N SER A 40 54.84 13.86 5.46
CA SER A 40 54.47 14.19 6.86
C SER A 40 55.67 14.47 7.79
N PRO A 41 55.41 14.85 9.06
CA PRO A 41 55.95 14.03 10.15
C PRO A 41 55.02 13.81 11.36
N SER A 42 55.22 12.65 11.99
CA SER A 42 54.87 12.19 13.36
C SER A 42 55.66 12.96 14.45
N SER A 43 55.39 12.98 15.78
CA SER A 43 55.24 11.90 16.79
C SER A 43 55.21 12.50 18.23
N LEU A 44 54.96 11.63 19.23
CA LEU A 44 55.27 11.67 20.70
C LEU A 44 54.09 12.02 21.63
N SER A 45 53.45 11.06 22.33
CA SER A 45 53.84 10.24 23.50
C SER A 45 53.88 11.01 24.84
N ASP A 46 53.00 10.68 25.79
CA ASP A 46 53.42 9.96 27.01
C ASP A 46 52.26 9.53 27.92
N SER A 47 52.52 8.39 28.57
CA SER A 47 51.66 7.69 29.53
C SER A 47 51.81 8.28 30.94
N LEU A 48 50.82 8.07 31.82
CA LEU A 48 51.07 7.64 33.22
C LEU A 48 49.77 7.24 33.94
N THR A 49 49.82 6.00 34.42
CA THR A 49 48.96 5.31 35.38
C THR A 49 48.88 6.01 36.74
N GLN A 50 47.75 5.89 37.48
CA GLN A 50 47.67 5.19 38.80
C GLN A 50 46.43 5.53 39.67
N HIS A 51 45.99 4.49 40.41
CA HIS A 51 45.31 4.47 41.74
C HIS A 51 43.78 4.67 41.90
N SER A 52 43.09 3.55 42.20
CA SER A 52 42.04 3.41 43.24
C SER A 52 42.73 3.24 44.63
N PRO A 53 42.07 3.32 45.84
CA PRO A 53 40.74 2.76 46.18
C PRO A 53 39.91 3.45 47.30
N GLY A 54 38.68 2.95 47.52
CA GLY A 54 38.24 2.58 48.88
C GLY A 54 36.90 3.10 49.43
N ALA A 55 36.22 2.17 50.13
CA ALA A 55 35.23 2.30 51.23
C ALA A 55 33.74 2.49 50.85
N SER A 56 32.89 1.45 50.98
CA SER A 56 32.14 0.97 52.18
C SER A 56 30.74 1.64 52.26
N SER A 57 29.60 1.04 52.61
CA SER A 57 29.26 -0.19 53.32
C SER A 57 27.73 -0.39 53.25
N ASP A 58 27.28 -1.65 53.37
CA ASP A 58 26.13 -2.17 54.17
C ASP A 58 24.71 -1.58 54.03
N ALA A 59 23.57 -2.29 54.18
CA ALA A 59 23.21 -3.70 54.38
C ALA A 59 21.65 -3.78 54.44
N GLY A 60 21.09 -5.00 54.47
CA GLY A 60 19.78 -5.31 55.08
C GLY A 60 18.68 -5.72 54.08
N SER A 61 18.50 -7.01 53.76
CA SER A 61 17.65 -8.03 54.43
C SER A 61 16.13 -7.82 54.25
N SER A 62 15.45 -8.63 53.43
CA SER A 62 14.76 -9.90 53.78
C SER A 62 13.37 -9.72 54.41
N TYR A 63 12.32 -10.24 53.76
CA TYR A 63 11.55 -11.40 54.23
C TYR A 63 10.42 -11.79 53.25
N SER A 64 9.99 -13.04 53.40
CA SER A 64 9.09 -13.83 52.56
C SER A 64 7.76 -14.16 53.25
N SER A 65 6.79 -14.66 52.46
CA SER A 65 5.85 -15.77 52.74
C SER A 65 4.33 -15.51 52.87
N ILE A 66 3.59 -16.08 51.90
CA ILE A 66 2.48 -17.08 51.98
C ILE A 66 1.22 -16.81 52.84
N THR A 67 0.02 -16.98 52.24
CA THR A 67 -1.10 -17.93 52.59
C THR A 67 -2.28 -17.76 51.61
N LYS A 68 -2.67 -18.80 50.84
CA LYS A 68 -3.80 -19.78 50.97
C LYS A 68 -5.23 -19.29 50.65
N GLY A 69 -5.94 -20.00 49.76
CA GLY A 69 -7.41 -20.06 49.71
C GLY A 69 -8.05 -20.55 48.39
N HIS A 70 -8.52 -21.80 48.36
CA HIS A 70 -9.34 -22.47 47.32
C HIS A 70 -10.86 -22.13 47.51
N PRO A 71 -11.80 -22.46 46.58
CA PRO A 71 -12.30 -23.85 46.44
C PRO A 71 -12.63 -24.33 44.99
N THR A 72 -12.81 -25.65 44.89
CA THR A 72 -13.33 -26.56 43.83
C THR A 72 -14.77 -26.23 43.38
N GLY A 73 -15.37 -26.64 42.26
CA GLY A 73 -15.14 -27.66 41.21
C GLY A 73 -16.51 -28.14 40.63
N LEU A 74 -16.50 -28.90 39.51
CA LEU A 74 -17.60 -29.63 38.81
C LEU A 74 -18.40 -28.84 37.76
N ASP A 75 -18.73 -29.29 36.54
CA ASP A 75 -18.53 -30.55 35.79
C ASP A 75 -18.75 -30.31 34.27
N SER A 76 -18.20 -31.17 33.43
CA SER A 76 -18.56 -31.38 32.01
C SER A 76 -18.53 -32.88 31.71
N PRO A 77 -19.29 -33.38 30.72
CA PRO A 77 -18.63 -34.25 29.74
C PRO A 77 -19.17 -34.19 28.28
N ALA A 78 -18.21 -34.18 27.34
CA ALA A 78 -17.96 -35.02 26.16
C ALA A 78 -19.09 -35.72 25.31
N SER A 79 -19.15 -35.33 24.02
CA SER A 79 -18.83 -36.10 22.77
C SER A 79 -19.68 -37.25 22.14
N TYR A 80 -19.94 -37.07 20.82
CA TYR A 80 -20.10 -38.02 19.66
C TYR A 80 -21.43 -38.78 19.42
N PRO A 81 -21.79 -39.24 18.17
CA PRO A 81 -20.97 -39.44 16.95
C PRO A 81 -21.57 -38.97 15.58
N ALA A 82 -20.85 -39.34 14.51
CA ALA A 82 -21.00 -39.00 13.09
C ALA A 82 -22.21 -39.61 12.34
N ALA A 83 -22.57 -38.99 11.19
CA ALA A 83 -23.12 -39.68 10.02
C ALA A 83 -22.95 -38.82 8.73
N GLU A 84 -22.33 -39.42 7.71
CA GLU A 84 -22.35 -38.97 6.30
C GLU A 84 -23.72 -39.25 5.66
N THR A 85 -24.21 -38.37 4.79
CA THR A 85 -24.77 -38.72 3.46
C THR A 85 -25.20 -37.46 2.68
N ASP A 86 -24.45 -37.19 1.60
CA ASP A 86 -24.90 -37.00 0.21
C ASP A 86 -25.99 -36.01 -0.26
N LEU A 87 -25.65 -35.38 -1.39
CA LEU A 87 -26.47 -34.81 -2.50
C LEU A 87 -27.01 -33.35 -2.43
N ARG A 88 -26.40 -32.53 -3.31
CA ARG A 88 -26.94 -31.35 -4.04
C ARG A 88 -28.08 -31.77 -5.03
N PRO A 89 -28.73 -30.87 -5.80
CA PRO A 89 -29.31 -29.54 -5.54
C PRO A 89 -30.76 -29.39 -6.15
N LEU A 90 -31.34 -28.18 -6.06
CA LEU A 90 -32.50 -27.58 -6.80
C LEU A 90 -33.78 -27.25 -6.00
N GLY A 91 -34.01 -25.93 -5.91
CA GLY A 91 -35.24 -25.17 -6.19
C GLY A 91 -36.63 -25.80 -6.07
N ALA A 92 -37.51 -25.14 -5.29
CA ALA A 92 -38.91 -24.98 -5.65
C ALA A 92 -39.56 -23.77 -4.94
N SER A 93 -40.25 -23.00 -5.77
CA SER A 93 -41.16 -21.87 -5.52
C SER A 93 -42.15 -22.07 -4.36
N CYS A 94 -42.48 -20.98 -3.65
CA CYS A 94 -43.66 -20.94 -2.79
C CYS A 94 -44.63 -19.83 -3.24
N ARG A 95 -45.90 -20.23 -3.35
CA ARG A 95 -47.02 -19.59 -4.03
C ARG A 95 -47.56 -18.38 -3.27
N VAL A 96 -47.97 -17.36 -4.02
CA VAL A 96 -48.74 -16.20 -3.53
C VAL A 96 -50.21 -16.63 -3.36
N LEU A 97 -50.79 -16.38 -2.19
CA LEU A 97 -52.23 -16.37 -1.98
C LEU A 97 -52.72 -14.91 -2.04
N GLU A 98 -53.75 -14.70 -2.84
CA GLU A 98 -54.45 -13.44 -3.07
C GLU A 98 -55.62 -13.25 -2.08
N GLU A 99 -56.21 -12.05 -2.13
CA GLU A 99 -57.42 -11.52 -1.45
C GLU A 99 -57.16 -10.82 -0.09
N THR A 100 -57.75 -9.65 0.23
CA THR A 100 -58.97 -9.00 -0.28
C THR A 100 -58.91 -7.46 -0.08
N GLN A 101 -59.56 -6.71 -0.97
CA GLN A 101 -59.73 -5.24 -0.91
C GLN A 101 -60.79 -4.78 0.10
N VAL A 102 -60.53 -3.66 0.80
CA VAL A 102 -61.57 -2.74 1.29
C VAL A 102 -61.17 -1.29 0.94
N LYS A 103 -62.07 -0.60 0.25
CA LYS A 103 -61.97 0.78 -0.28
C LYS A 103 -62.12 1.85 0.80
N GLY A 104 -61.42 2.98 0.62
CA GLY A 104 -61.81 4.26 1.22
C GLY A 104 -60.79 5.40 1.06
N GLY A 105 -61.03 6.32 0.11
CA GLY A 105 -60.76 7.76 0.31
C GLY A 105 -59.51 8.39 -0.32
N TYR A 106 -59.69 8.96 -1.52
CA TYR A 106 -59.13 10.23 -2.06
C TYR A 106 -57.67 10.64 -1.76
N GLY A 107 -56.83 10.70 -2.81
CA GLY A 107 -55.59 11.49 -2.80
C GLY A 107 -54.61 11.10 -3.90
N LEU A 108 -54.39 12.01 -4.85
CA LEU A 108 -53.54 11.91 -6.03
C LEU A 108 -52.11 11.36 -5.79
N SER A 109 -51.57 10.75 -6.87
CA SER A 109 -50.15 10.40 -7.17
C SER A 109 -49.81 8.91 -7.13
N SER A 110 -50.19 8.18 -8.19
CA SER A 110 -49.86 6.76 -8.41
C SER A 110 -48.44 6.61 -9.00
N GLY A 111 -47.42 6.79 -8.17
CA GLY A 111 -46.07 6.27 -8.41
C GLY A 111 -45.75 5.15 -7.39
N PRO A 112 -44.80 4.23 -7.69
CA PRO A 112 -44.41 3.19 -6.74
C PRO A 112 -43.90 3.83 -5.43
N LYS A 113 -44.60 3.56 -4.32
CA LYS A 113 -44.24 4.07 -2.99
C LYS A 113 -42.92 3.43 -2.56
N ARG A 114 -41.86 4.24 -2.47
CA ARG A 114 -40.55 3.78 -1.99
C ARG A 114 -40.63 3.45 -0.49
N LEU A 115 -40.01 2.35 -0.07
CA LEU A 115 -39.93 1.96 1.34
C LEU A 115 -38.64 2.47 1.98
N CYS A 116 -38.71 2.71 3.29
CA CYS A 116 -37.58 3.10 4.11
C CYS A 116 -36.66 1.89 4.32
N LEU A 117 -35.42 1.97 3.83
CA LEU A 117 -34.46 0.85 3.92
C LEU A 117 -34.06 0.49 5.37
N VAL A 118 -34.33 1.37 6.33
CA VAL A 118 -34.04 1.13 7.76
C VAL A 118 -35.13 0.31 8.45
N CYS A 119 -36.41 0.58 8.19
CA CYS A 119 -37.52 0.02 8.99
C CYS A 119 -38.73 -0.46 8.19
N GLY A 120 -38.70 -0.36 6.86
CA GLY A 120 -39.79 -0.78 5.96
C GLY A 120 -41.02 0.13 5.94
N ASP A 121 -41.04 1.25 6.68
CA ASP A 121 -42.12 2.25 6.62
C ASP A 121 -42.10 3.01 5.28
N VAL A 122 -43.17 3.73 4.93
CA VAL A 122 -43.22 4.52 3.68
C VAL A 122 -42.14 5.61 3.72
N ALA A 123 -41.27 5.66 2.72
CA ALA A 123 -40.24 6.68 2.62
C ALA A 123 -40.83 8.01 2.14
N SER A 124 -40.48 9.11 2.80
CA SER A 124 -40.85 10.46 2.38
C SER A 124 -39.90 11.03 1.33
N GLY A 125 -38.74 10.38 1.13
CA GLY A 125 -37.72 10.79 0.17
C GLY A 125 -36.36 10.21 0.53
N PHE A 126 -35.31 10.83 -0.02
CA PHE A 126 -33.93 10.53 0.36
C PHE A 126 -33.48 11.49 1.46
N HIS A 127 -33.08 10.93 2.60
CA HIS A 127 -32.50 11.68 3.70
C HIS A 127 -31.13 11.09 4.00
N TYR A 128 -30.10 11.95 4.09
CA TYR A 128 -28.72 11.54 4.34
C TYR A 128 -28.21 10.47 3.37
N GLY A 129 -28.64 10.52 2.11
CA GLY A 129 -28.21 9.59 1.05
C GLY A 129 -29.14 8.41 0.79
N VAL A 130 -30.08 8.09 1.70
CA VAL A 130 -30.87 6.84 1.65
C VAL A 130 -32.38 7.10 1.65
N ALA A 131 -33.14 6.28 0.92
CA ALA A 131 -34.60 6.28 0.98
C ALA A 131 -35.07 5.94 2.41
N SER A 132 -35.68 6.90 3.09
CA SER A 132 -36.03 6.76 4.50
C SER A 132 -37.31 7.51 4.87
N CYS A 133 -37.95 7.07 5.96
CA CYS A 133 -39.11 7.74 6.54
C CYS A 133 -38.67 8.91 7.45
N GLU A 134 -39.59 9.85 7.72
CA GLU A 134 -39.31 11.00 8.59
C GLU A 134 -38.83 10.60 9.99
N ALA A 135 -39.32 9.48 10.53
CA ALA A 135 -38.91 9.01 11.85
C ALA A 135 -37.45 8.54 11.90
N CYS A 136 -36.93 7.90 10.85
CA CYS A 136 -35.53 7.46 10.78
C CYS A 136 -34.60 8.62 10.45
N LYS A 137 -35.03 9.56 9.60
CA LYS A 137 -34.35 10.84 9.38
C LYS A 137 -34.14 11.61 10.69
N ALA A 138 -35.22 11.86 11.44
CA ALA A 138 -35.14 12.64 12.68
C ALA A 138 -34.37 11.92 13.79
N PHE A 139 -34.43 10.58 13.81
CA PHE A 139 -33.60 9.77 14.71
C PHE A 139 -32.11 9.95 14.38
N PHE A 140 -31.71 9.71 13.13
CA PHE A 140 -30.32 9.82 12.68
C PHE A 140 -29.74 11.22 12.94
N LYS A 141 -30.49 12.28 12.61
CA LYS A 141 -30.09 13.67 12.89
C LYS A 141 -29.78 13.90 14.37
N ARG A 142 -30.68 13.48 15.26
CA ARG A 142 -30.53 13.71 16.71
C ARG A 142 -29.36 12.92 17.30
N THR A 143 -29.14 11.69 16.83
CA THR A 143 -28.01 10.88 17.27
C THR A 143 -26.68 11.52 16.88
N ILE A 144 -26.54 12.00 15.63
CA ILE A 144 -25.30 12.65 15.18
C ILE A 144 -25.10 14.02 15.84
N GLN A 145 -26.10 14.90 15.85
CA GLN A 145 -25.96 16.24 16.44
C GLN A 145 -25.78 16.22 17.96
N GLY A 146 -26.32 15.21 18.63
CA GLY A 146 -26.16 15.02 20.07
C GLY A 146 -24.95 14.17 20.45
N ASN A 147 -24.17 13.69 19.48
CA ASN A 147 -23.08 12.72 19.66
C ASN A 147 -23.48 11.57 20.62
N ILE A 148 -24.66 10.99 20.41
CA ILE A 148 -25.25 10.04 21.37
C ILE A 148 -24.74 8.63 21.05
N GLU A 149 -24.09 8.01 22.03
CA GLU A 149 -23.73 6.60 21.99
C GLU A 149 -24.83 5.73 22.61
N TYR A 150 -25.20 4.66 21.92
CA TYR A 150 -26.22 3.71 22.38
C TYR A 150 -25.60 2.33 22.58
N SER A 151 -26.01 1.66 23.66
CA SER A 151 -25.67 0.26 23.92
C SER A 151 -26.88 -0.64 23.71
N CYS A 152 -26.69 -1.78 23.04
CA CYS A 152 -27.73 -2.81 22.92
C CYS A 152 -27.70 -3.71 24.16
N SER A 153 -28.86 -3.97 24.76
CA SER A 153 -29.01 -4.81 25.96
C SER A 153 -29.17 -6.31 25.67
N VAL A 154 -29.16 -6.72 24.40
CA VAL A 154 -29.41 -8.12 24.00
C VAL A 154 -28.20 -8.70 23.26
N SER A 155 -28.12 -8.57 21.94
CA SER A 155 -27.14 -9.30 21.10
C SER A 155 -26.61 -8.49 19.90
N ARG A 156 -26.87 -7.17 19.87
CA ARG A 156 -26.51 -6.26 18.76
C ARG A 156 -27.11 -6.62 17.37
N ASP A 157 -28.12 -7.48 17.31
CA ASP A 157 -28.78 -7.97 16.09
C ASP A 157 -30.30 -7.74 16.05
N CYS A 158 -30.83 -6.81 16.86
CA CYS A 158 -32.27 -6.60 16.97
C CYS A 158 -32.90 -6.19 15.62
N GLU A 159 -33.96 -6.89 15.22
CA GLU A 159 -34.68 -6.62 13.98
C GLU A 159 -35.42 -5.26 14.00
N ILE A 160 -35.16 -4.44 12.98
CA ILE A 160 -35.70 -3.08 12.89
C ILE A 160 -36.87 -3.02 11.90
N THR A 161 -38.09 -2.91 12.45
CA THR A 161 -39.33 -2.73 11.65
C THR A 161 -40.09 -1.49 12.09
N LYS A 162 -41.10 -1.04 11.32
CA LYS A 162 -41.96 0.10 11.68
C LYS A 162 -42.51 0.00 13.12
N ARG A 163 -42.86 -1.20 13.58
CA ARG A 163 -43.41 -1.45 14.92
C ARG A 163 -42.33 -1.49 16.00
N ARG A 164 -41.17 -2.12 15.73
CA ARG A 164 -40.12 -2.38 16.73
C ARG A 164 -38.92 -1.43 16.68
N ARG A 165 -38.89 -0.44 15.77
CA ARG A 165 -37.80 0.56 15.65
C ARG A 165 -37.60 1.45 16.90
N LYS A 166 -38.44 1.35 17.92
CA LYS A 166 -38.23 2.05 19.21
C LYS A 166 -37.61 1.13 20.28
N SER A 167 -37.65 -0.19 20.08
CA SER A 167 -37.22 -1.19 21.06
C SER A 167 -35.70 -1.21 21.26
N CYS A 168 -34.92 -0.93 20.22
CA CYS A 168 -33.47 -0.82 20.34
C CYS A 168 -32.92 0.35 19.50
N GLN A 169 -32.41 1.37 20.19
CA GLN A 169 -31.83 2.55 19.54
C GLN A 169 -30.45 2.24 18.96
N ALA A 170 -29.65 1.41 19.64
CA ALA A 170 -28.34 0.97 19.16
C ALA A 170 -28.43 0.25 17.81
N CYS A 171 -29.21 -0.83 17.71
CA CYS A 171 -29.35 -1.58 16.46
C CYS A 171 -30.01 -0.75 15.35
N ARG A 172 -30.92 0.16 15.71
CA ARG A 172 -31.50 1.09 14.72
C ARG A 172 -30.45 2.03 14.14
N PHE A 173 -29.57 2.59 14.98
CA PHE A 173 -28.53 3.50 14.51
C PHE A 173 -27.48 2.76 13.68
N THR A 174 -27.05 1.58 14.13
CA THR A 174 -26.21 0.68 13.32
C THR A 174 -26.87 0.36 11.98
N LYS A 175 -28.18 0.08 11.96
CA LYS A 175 -28.91 -0.16 10.72
C LYS A 175 -28.92 1.06 9.81
N CYS A 176 -29.13 2.28 10.34
CA CYS A 176 -29.04 3.51 9.55
C CYS A 176 -27.69 3.66 8.83
N LEU A 177 -26.58 3.38 9.52
CA LEU A 177 -25.25 3.41 8.92
C LEU A 177 -25.07 2.29 7.89
N SER A 178 -25.50 1.07 8.20
CA SER A 178 -25.36 -0.09 7.31
C SER A 178 -26.10 0.06 5.98
N VAL A 179 -27.20 0.83 5.95
CA VAL A 179 -27.94 1.11 4.71
C VAL A 179 -27.40 2.33 3.96
N GLY A 180 -26.35 2.98 4.47
CA GLY A 180 -25.64 4.08 3.82
C GLY A 180 -26.07 5.49 4.23
N MET A 181 -26.67 5.70 5.42
CA MET A 181 -26.93 7.07 5.90
C MET A 181 -25.62 7.78 6.25
N LEU A 182 -25.35 8.88 5.57
CA LEU A 182 -24.11 9.67 5.67
C LEU A 182 -24.10 10.54 6.93
N ARG A 183 -23.09 10.38 7.79
CA ARG A 183 -22.94 11.14 9.04
C ARG A 183 -22.65 12.62 8.75
N GLU A 184 -21.77 12.85 7.79
CA GLU A 184 -21.41 14.15 7.21
C GLU A 184 -22.61 14.85 6.56
N GLY A 185 -23.68 14.08 6.23
CA GLY A 185 -24.98 14.58 5.80
C GLY A 185 -25.69 15.49 6.82
N VAL A 186 -25.28 15.44 8.09
CA VAL A 186 -25.90 16.16 9.19
C VAL A 186 -25.06 17.40 9.52
N ARG A 187 -25.56 18.60 9.18
CA ARG A 187 -24.92 19.86 9.61
C ARG A 187 -24.95 20.00 11.13
N LEU A 188 -23.82 20.34 11.73
CA LEU A 188 -23.70 20.62 13.17
C LEU A 188 -24.16 22.05 13.51
N ASP A 189 -23.98 23.00 12.57
CA ASP A 189 -24.39 24.38 12.78
C ASP A 189 -25.91 24.57 12.64
N ARG A 190 -26.52 25.26 13.61
CA ARG A 190 -27.97 25.55 13.66
C ARG A 190 -28.41 26.66 12.70
N VAL A 191 -27.56 27.10 11.77
CA VAL A 191 -27.89 28.17 10.82
C VAL A 191 -28.90 27.71 9.78
N ARG A 192 -29.91 28.54 9.55
CA ARG A 192 -31.09 28.21 8.74
C ARG A 192 -30.81 28.50 7.26
N GLY A 193 -30.69 27.46 6.43
CA GLY A 193 -30.81 27.57 4.97
C GLY A 193 -29.60 27.07 4.17
N GLY A 194 -29.87 26.15 3.23
CA GLY A 194 -28.90 25.66 2.25
C GLY A 194 -29.24 24.23 1.80
N ARG A 195 -29.61 24.03 0.53
CA ARG A 195 -29.71 22.68 -0.05
C ARG A 195 -28.31 22.13 -0.28
N GLN A 196 -27.86 21.23 0.57
CA GLN A 196 -26.61 20.48 0.36
C GLN A 196 -26.78 19.53 -0.83
N LYS A 197 -26.15 19.84 -1.98
CA LYS A 197 -26.10 18.94 -3.13
C LYS A 197 -25.09 17.82 -2.86
N TYR A 198 -25.55 16.69 -2.34
CA TYR A 198 -24.79 15.45 -2.43
C TYR A 198 -24.90 14.91 -3.86
N LYS A 199 -23.76 14.85 -4.57
CA LYS A 199 -23.64 14.10 -5.83
C LYS A 199 -23.60 12.62 -5.45
N ARG A 200 -24.68 11.87 -5.74
CA ARG A 200 -24.70 10.41 -5.53
C ARG A 200 -24.29 9.69 -6.81
N ARG A 201 -23.47 8.64 -6.65
CA ARG A 201 -23.40 7.50 -7.57
C ARG A 201 -24.80 6.90 -7.69
N ILE A 202 -25.29 6.78 -8.93
CA ILE A 202 -26.46 5.98 -9.25
C ILE A 202 -25.97 4.55 -9.30
N ASP A 203 -26.36 3.75 -8.32
CA ASP A 203 -26.33 2.30 -8.46
C ASP A 203 -27.79 1.86 -8.60
N SER A 204 -28.10 1.36 -9.79
CA SER A 204 -29.39 0.78 -10.13
C SER A 204 -29.08 -0.59 -10.70
N ASP A 205 -29.10 -1.61 -9.86
CA ASP A 205 -29.70 -2.87 -10.32
C ASP A 205 -30.28 -3.74 -9.19
N SER A 206 -31.54 -4.12 -9.41
CA SER A 206 -32.16 -5.37 -8.94
C SER A 206 -33.27 -5.71 -9.94
N SER A 207 -32.86 -5.82 -11.20
CA SER A 207 -33.11 -6.84 -12.22
C SER A 207 -34.42 -7.64 -12.32
N ILE A 208 -34.74 -7.89 -13.60
CA ILE A 208 -35.48 -9.01 -14.24
C ILE A 208 -36.97 -8.79 -14.51
N TYR A 209 -37.31 -8.43 -15.76
CA TYR A 209 -38.04 -9.31 -16.69
C TYR A 209 -38.03 -8.75 -18.14
N PHE A 210 -37.74 -9.65 -19.10
CA PHE A 210 -37.96 -9.60 -20.55
C PHE A 210 -37.01 -8.84 -21.51
N SER A 211 -36.22 -9.68 -22.21
CA SER A 211 -35.93 -9.70 -23.66
C SER A 211 -35.46 -8.43 -24.38
N VAL A 212 -34.16 -8.47 -24.70
CA VAL A 212 -33.47 -8.01 -25.92
C VAL A 212 -34.27 -7.08 -26.84
N GLN A 213 -33.93 -5.80 -26.79
CA GLN A 213 -33.70 -4.95 -27.96
C GLN A 213 -32.73 -3.85 -27.55
N GLU A 214 -31.55 -3.80 -28.17
CA GLU A 214 -30.69 -2.61 -28.11
C GLU A 214 -31.48 -1.39 -28.61
N PRO A 215 -31.41 -0.25 -27.91
CA PRO A 215 -30.59 0.82 -28.49
C PRO A 215 -29.92 1.76 -27.47
N HIS A 216 -28.72 2.22 -27.84
CA HIS A 216 -28.07 3.46 -27.43
C HIS A 216 -27.79 3.70 -25.93
N ARG A 217 -26.64 3.17 -25.51
CA ARG A 217 -25.86 3.59 -24.35
C ARG A 217 -25.58 5.11 -24.41
N LYS A 218 -26.31 5.90 -23.60
CA LYS A 218 -25.95 7.30 -23.35
C LYS A 218 -24.62 7.32 -22.61
N GLN A 219 -23.61 7.84 -23.30
CA GLN A 219 -22.27 8.14 -22.81
C GLN A 219 -22.37 8.86 -21.46
N ALA A 220 -21.84 8.22 -20.41
CA ALA A 220 -21.28 8.98 -19.31
C ALA A 220 -20.15 9.83 -19.93
N SER A 221 -20.22 11.13 -19.72
CA SER A 221 -19.23 12.10 -20.19
C SER A 221 -17.85 11.68 -19.68
N CYS A 222 -17.11 10.97 -20.53
CA CYS A 222 -15.66 11.01 -20.56
C CYS A 222 -15.31 12.49 -20.64
N SER A 223 -14.75 13.04 -19.56
CA SER A 223 -14.04 14.31 -19.67
C SER A 223 -13.09 14.17 -20.86
N THR A 224 -13.34 15.02 -21.85
CA THR A 224 -12.47 15.29 -22.98
C THR A 224 -11.04 15.50 -22.48
N GLN A 225 -10.12 14.63 -22.92
CA GLN A 225 -8.67 14.89 -23.04
C GLN A 225 -8.04 15.72 -21.91
N GLY A 226 -8.19 15.28 -20.66
CA GLY A 226 -7.23 15.66 -19.63
C GLY A 226 -6.11 14.64 -19.67
N GLU A 227 -4.93 15.01 -20.17
CA GLU A 227 -3.73 14.17 -19.97
C GLU A 227 -3.60 13.86 -18.49
N ASN A 228 -3.30 12.60 -18.16
CA ASN A 228 -3.08 12.18 -16.79
C ASN A 228 -1.77 12.82 -16.29
N LYS A 229 -1.88 14.02 -15.71
CA LYS A 229 -0.73 14.83 -15.31
C LYS A 229 0.19 14.10 -14.35
N VAL A 230 -0.36 13.28 -13.44
CA VAL A 230 0.44 12.49 -12.50
C VAL A 230 1.30 11.49 -13.25
N VAL A 231 0.71 10.70 -14.16
CA VAL A 231 1.45 9.74 -14.99
C VAL A 231 2.50 10.46 -15.85
N THR A 232 2.16 11.58 -16.48
CA THR A 232 3.10 12.37 -17.28
C THR A 232 4.30 12.87 -16.44
N LEU A 233 4.05 13.37 -15.23
CA LEU A 233 5.11 13.80 -14.31
C LEU A 233 5.99 12.62 -13.88
N LEU A 234 5.39 11.46 -13.59
CA LEU A 234 6.14 10.25 -13.22
C LEU A 234 7.03 9.76 -14.37
N LEU A 235 6.52 9.76 -15.61
CA LEU A 235 7.30 9.40 -16.79
C LEU A 235 8.50 10.33 -17.01
N GLY A 236 8.31 11.64 -16.80
CA GLY A 236 9.36 12.65 -16.94
C GLY A 236 10.38 12.63 -15.81
N ALA A 237 10.00 12.12 -14.64
CA ALA A 237 10.89 11.97 -13.49
C ALA A 237 11.74 10.69 -13.53
N GLU A 238 11.47 9.74 -14.44
CA GLU A 238 12.20 8.47 -14.49
C GLU A 238 13.72 8.68 -14.61
N PRO A 239 14.53 8.13 -13.68
CA PRO A 239 15.98 8.26 -13.76
C PRO A 239 16.56 7.66 -15.03
N GLU A 240 17.69 8.22 -15.46
CA GLU A 240 18.47 7.66 -16.55
C GLU A 240 18.95 6.23 -16.25
N LYS A 241 19.23 5.49 -17.32
CA LYS A 241 19.72 4.12 -17.22
C LYS A 241 21.16 4.14 -16.73
N VAL A 242 21.48 3.26 -15.78
CA VAL A 242 22.83 3.10 -15.23
C VAL A 242 23.44 1.80 -15.76
N CYS A 243 24.69 1.87 -16.22
CA CYS A 243 25.46 0.69 -16.58
C CYS A 243 26.08 0.02 -15.35
N ALA A 244 26.09 -1.31 -15.32
CA ALA A 244 26.66 -2.09 -14.23
C ALA A 244 28.19 -1.93 -14.15
N MET A 245 28.88 -1.84 -15.28
CA MET A 245 30.33 -1.68 -15.38
C MET A 245 31.09 -2.78 -14.61
N PRO A 246 30.93 -4.08 -14.96
CA PRO A 246 31.68 -5.15 -14.30
C PRO A 246 33.19 -4.97 -14.52
N ASP A 247 33.98 -5.12 -13.47
CA ASP A 247 35.45 -4.98 -13.55
C ASP A 247 36.06 -6.05 -14.47
N PRO A 248 36.68 -5.66 -15.60
CA PRO A 248 37.27 -6.63 -16.53
C PRO A 248 38.52 -7.30 -15.97
N ALA A 249 39.17 -6.73 -14.95
CA ALA A 249 40.38 -7.30 -14.35
C ALA A 249 40.08 -8.48 -13.41
N LEU A 250 38.86 -8.59 -12.90
CA LEU A 250 38.47 -9.67 -12.01
C LEU A 250 38.04 -10.92 -12.79
N PRO A 251 38.46 -12.13 -12.37
CA PRO A 251 37.97 -13.37 -12.96
C PRO A 251 36.49 -13.56 -12.64
N ASP A 252 35.77 -14.22 -13.55
CA ASP A 252 34.37 -14.57 -13.35
C ASP A 252 34.23 -15.46 -12.11
N SER A 253 33.61 -14.90 -11.08
CA SER A 253 33.48 -15.47 -9.74
C SER A 253 32.19 -14.97 -9.09
N ASP A 254 31.71 -15.69 -8.08
CA ASP A 254 30.59 -15.27 -7.25
C ASP A 254 30.82 -13.86 -6.67
N ILE A 255 32.03 -13.62 -6.15
CA ILE A 255 32.41 -12.32 -5.58
C ILE A 255 32.32 -11.21 -6.61
N LYS A 256 32.88 -11.39 -7.83
CA LYS A 256 32.77 -10.39 -8.91
C LYS A 256 31.31 -10.06 -9.22
N SER A 257 30.48 -11.09 -9.41
CA SER A 257 29.06 -10.90 -9.72
C SER A 257 28.30 -10.18 -8.61
N LEU A 258 28.58 -10.50 -7.34
CA LEU A 258 27.94 -9.89 -6.19
C LEU A 258 28.41 -8.44 -5.99
N THR A 259 29.70 -8.16 -6.14
CA THR A 259 30.24 -6.79 -6.07
C THR A 259 29.60 -5.90 -7.13
N THR A 260 29.56 -6.35 -8.39
CA THR A 260 28.92 -5.59 -9.48
C THR A 260 27.44 -5.30 -9.19
N LEU A 261 26.71 -6.27 -8.62
CA LEU A 261 25.31 -6.06 -8.25
C LEU A 261 25.14 -5.06 -7.09
N CYS A 262 25.99 -5.12 -6.06
CA CYS A 262 25.99 -4.17 -4.95
C CYS A 262 26.30 -2.75 -5.42
N ASP A 263 27.32 -2.57 -6.26
CA ASP A 263 27.73 -1.27 -6.79
C ASP A 263 26.68 -0.66 -7.73
N LEU A 264 26.00 -1.50 -8.53
CA LEU A 264 24.87 -1.08 -9.33
C LEU A 264 23.69 -0.66 -8.45
N ALA A 265 23.35 -1.47 -7.43
CA ALA A 265 22.25 -1.19 -6.53
C ALA A 265 22.47 0.13 -5.76
N ASP A 266 23.68 0.40 -5.28
CA ASP A 266 23.99 1.65 -4.56
C ASP A 266 23.80 2.88 -5.45
N ARG A 267 24.27 2.84 -6.71
CA ARG A 267 24.05 3.91 -7.69
C ARG A 267 22.57 4.09 -8.02
N GLU A 268 21.83 3.00 -8.25
CA GLU A 268 20.38 3.07 -8.48
C GLU A 268 19.61 3.60 -7.26
N LEU A 269 20.07 3.33 -6.03
CA LEU A 269 19.47 3.84 -4.80
C LEU A 269 19.58 5.37 -4.70
N VAL A 270 20.74 5.93 -4.99
CA VAL A 270 20.92 7.40 -5.00
C VAL A 270 19.95 8.04 -5.99
N LEU A 271 19.80 7.46 -7.18
CA LEU A 271 18.84 7.93 -8.18
C LEU A 271 17.39 7.78 -7.72
N ASN A 272 17.03 6.67 -7.05
CA ASN A 272 15.68 6.45 -6.54
C ASN A 272 15.31 7.42 -5.43
N ILE A 273 16.25 7.79 -4.55
CA ILE A 273 16.04 8.82 -3.51
C ILE A 273 15.78 10.19 -4.15
N SER A 274 16.53 10.53 -5.19
CA SER A 274 16.30 11.78 -5.94
C SER A 274 14.96 11.75 -6.69
N TRP A 275 14.64 10.63 -7.34
CA TRP A 275 13.37 10.41 -8.03
C TRP A 275 12.16 10.61 -7.13
N ALA A 276 12.20 10.09 -5.89
CA ALA A 276 11.07 10.18 -4.97
C ALA A 276 10.59 11.63 -4.72
N LYS A 277 11.51 12.61 -4.70
CA LYS A 277 11.18 14.03 -4.54
C LYS A 277 10.30 14.60 -5.65
N HIS A 278 10.32 13.98 -6.82
CA HIS A 278 9.57 14.39 -8.00
C HIS A 278 8.17 13.77 -8.06
N ILE A 279 7.84 12.84 -7.17
CA ILE A 279 6.50 12.25 -7.08
C ILE A 279 5.54 13.32 -6.54
N PRO A 280 4.42 13.60 -7.25
CA PRO A 280 3.45 14.59 -6.79
C PRO A 280 2.91 14.27 -5.39
N GLY A 281 3.09 15.20 -4.44
CA GLY A 281 2.65 15.04 -3.05
C GLY A 281 3.66 14.37 -2.10
N PHE A 282 4.77 13.81 -2.59
CA PHE A 282 5.78 13.20 -1.72
C PHE A 282 6.55 14.24 -0.91
N SER A 283 7.02 15.31 -1.57
CA SER A 283 7.82 16.36 -0.92
C SER A 283 7.03 17.21 0.11
N SER A 284 5.70 17.07 0.17
CA SER A 284 4.86 17.70 1.20
C SER A 284 4.73 16.90 2.49
N LEU A 285 5.13 15.62 2.49
CA LEU A 285 5.18 14.81 3.71
C LEU A 285 6.27 15.32 4.67
N CYS A 286 6.21 14.96 5.95
CA CYS A 286 7.31 15.27 6.85
C CYS A 286 8.56 14.45 6.48
N LEU A 287 9.76 14.97 6.81
CA LEU A 287 11.01 14.28 6.48
C LEU A 287 11.09 12.87 7.11
N SER A 288 10.52 12.69 8.30
CA SER A 288 10.44 11.41 9.01
C SER A 288 9.67 10.37 8.18
N ASP A 289 8.50 10.75 7.66
CA ASP A 289 7.66 9.88 6.83
C ASP A 289 8.32 9.61 5.48
N GLN A 290 8.88 10.63 4.81
CA GLN A 290 9.62 10.45 3.55
C GLN A 290 10.74 9.42 3.70
N MET A 291 11.49 9.49 4.79
CA MET A 291 12.56 8.55 5.11
C MET A 291 12.01 7.15 5.39
N SER A 292 10.93 7.04 6.16
CA SER A 292 10.27 5.76 6.45
C SER A 292 9.75 5.07 5.18
N LEU A 293 9.12 5.83 4.27
CA LEU A 293 8.65 5.31 2.98
C LEU A 293 9.83 4.77 2.16
N LEU A 294 10.90 5.55 2.00
CA LEU A 294 12.11 5.14 1.28
C LEU A 294 12.77 3.89 1.90
N GLN A 295 12.89 3.85 3.23
CA GLN A 295 13.48 2.73 3.96
C GLN A 295 12.68 1.43 3.84
N SER A 296 11.36 1.52 3.71
CA SER A 296 10.49 0.35 3.55
C SER A 296 10.44 -0.18 2.11
N ALA A 297 10.49 0.70 1.10
CA ALA A 297 10.20 0.32 -0.29
C ALA A 297 11.44 0.19 -1.21
N TRP A 298 12.64 0.57 -0.76
CA TRP A 298 13.82 0.65 -1.64
C TRP A 298 14.10 -0.64 -2.44
N MET A 299 13.98 -1.81 -1.79
CA MET A 299 14.23 -3.08 -2.47
C MET A 299 13.10 -3.43 -3.45
N GLU A 300 11.85 -3.11 -3.11
CA GLU A 300 10.73 -3.28 -4.06
C GLU A 300 10.94 -2.46 -5.32
N ILE A 301 11.40 -1.21 -5.17
CA ILE A 301 11.69 -0.32 -6.29
C ILE A 301 12.81 -0.91 -7.17
N LEU A 302 13.91 -1.39 -6.59
CA LEU A 302 14.99 -2.04 -7.35
C LEU A 302 14.52 -3.30 -8.08
N ILE A 303 13.79 -4.19 -7.39
CA ILE A 303 13.27 -5.43 -7.99
C ILE A 303 12.27 -5.12 -9.11
N LEU A 304 11.41 -4.11 -8.92
CA LEU A 304 10.45 -3.71 -9.95
C LEU A 304 11.16 -3.19 -11.20
N ARG A 305 12.24 -2.40 -11.05
CA ARG A 305 13.08 -1.94 -12.17
C ARG A 305 13.72 -3.11 -12.93
N VAL A 306 14.34 -4.05 -12.22
CA VAL A 306 14.91 -5.26 -12.84
C VAL A 306 13.83 -6.07 -13.55
N ALA A 307 12.66 -6.24 -12.92
CA ALA A 307 11.57 -7.00 -13.51
C ALA A 307 11.04 -6.37 -14.80
N PHE A 308 10.88 -5.04 -14.82
CA PHE A 308 10.44 -4.29 -15.99
C PHE A 308 11.46 -4.36 -17.14
N ARG A 309 12.76 -4.15 -16.85
CA ARG A 309 13.84 -4.32 -17.85
C ARG A 309 13.87 -5.72 -18.46
N SER A 310 13.48 -6.74 -17.68
CA SER A 310 13.55 -8.15 -18.08
C SER A 310 12.30 -8.64 -18.84
N LEU A 311 11.32 -7.78 -19.11
CA LEU A 311 10.07 -8.21 -19.76
C LEU A 311 10.28 -8.82 -21.15
N LEU A 312 11.29 -8.36 -21.90
CA LEU A 312 11.60 -8.80 -23.26
C LEU A 312 12.53 -10.02 -23.33
N CYS A 313 13.08 -10.48 -22.20
CA CYS A 313 14.03 -11.59 -22.17
C CYS A 313 13.39 -12.83 -21.53
N GLU A 314 13.44 -13.98 -22.21
CA GLU A 314 12.98 -15.24 -21.61
C GLU A 314 14.04 -15.82 -20.66
N ASP A 315 13.60 -16.21 -19.46
CA ASP A 315 14.39 -16.89 -18.42
C ASP A 315 15.75 -16.25 -18.06
N LYS A 316 15.89 -14.94 -18.32
CA LYS A 316 17.06 -14.13 -17.96
C LYS A 316 16.63 -12.86 -17.25
N LEU A 317 17.48 -12.36 -16.37
CA LEU A 317 17.29 -11.09 -15.69
C LEU A 317 18.25 -10.04 -16.23
N VAL A 318 17.70 -8.88 -16.59
CA VAL A 318 18.42 -7.72 -17.10
C VAL A 318 18.62 -6.73 -15.96
N PHE A 319 19.77 -6.80 -15.30
CA PHE A 319 20.13 -5.89 -14.22
C PHE A 319 20.56 -4.53 -14.76
N ALA A 320 21.29 -4.50 -15.87
CA ALA A 320 21.60 -3.31 -16.65
C ALA A 320 21.71 -3.69 -18.14
N GLU A 321 21.84 -2.72 -19.04
CA GLU A 321 21.99 -3.00 -20.48
C GLU A 321 23.25 -3.83 -20.78
N ASP A 322 24.30 -3.63 -19.98
CA ASP A 322 25.59 -4.30 -20.04
C ASP A 322 25.72 -5.50 -19.08
N TYR A 323 24.66 -5.83 -18.33
CA TYR A 323 24.72 -6.91 -17.33
C TYR A 323 23.42 -7.71 -17.26
N ILE A 324 23.44 -8.85 -17.96
CA ILE A 324 22.34 -9.82 -18.05
C ILE A 324 22.81 -11.12 -17.39
N MET A 325 21.94 -11.70 -16.57
CA MET A 325 22.23 -12.92 -15.83
C MET A 325 21.21 -14.00 -16.14
N ASP A 326 21.68 -15.16 -16.59
CA ASP A 326 20.88 -16.38 -16.72
C ASP A 326 20.85 -17.21 -15.42
N ALA A 327 20.14 -18.33 -15.45
CA ALA A 327 19.99 -19.20 -14.29
C ALA A 327 21.30 -19.86 -13.84
N GLU A 328 22.21 -20.19 -14.75
CA GLU A 328 23.49 -20.84 -14.41
C GLU A 328 24.49 -19.83 -13.82
N GLN A 329 24.53 -18.61 -14.36
CA GLN A 329 25.28 -17.50 -13.77
C GLN A 329 24.74 -17.15 -12.38
N ALA A 330 23.42 -17.07 -12.24
CA ALA A 330 22.79 -16.84 -10.94
C ALA A 330 23.09 -17.96 -9.94
N LYS A 331 23.12 -19.22 -10.38
CA LYS A 331 23.52 -20.36 -9.55
C LYS A 331 24.97 -20.28 -9.12
N SER A 332 25.87 -19.93 -10.04
CA SER A 332 27.29 -19.77 -9.77
C SER A 332 27.57 -18.64 -8.77
N ALA A 333 26.75 -17.58 -8.78
CA ALA A 333 26.80 -16.48 -7.81
C ALA A 333 26.01 -16.75 -6.51
N GLY A 334 25.41 -17.93 -6.33
CA GLY A 334 24.58 -18.24 -5.15
C GLY A 334 23.22 -17.53 -5.10
N LEU A 335 22.78 -16.94 -6.21
CA LEU A 335 21.56 -16.14 -6.35
C LEU A 335 20.38 -16.91 -6.98
N LEU A 336 20.51 -18.21 -7.28
CA LEU A 336 19.49 -18.97 -8.01
C LEU A 336 18.07 -18.83 -7.45
N GLU A 337 17.94 -18.89 -6.13
CA GLU A 337 16.64 -18.79 -5.47
C GLU A 337 16.02 -17.39 -5.58
N LEU A 338 16.84 -16.34 -5.55
CA LEU A 338 16.39 -14.98 -5.80
C LEU A 338 16.03 -14.79 -7.28
N HIS A 339 16.85 -15.31 -8.18
CA HIS A 339 16.63 -15.28 -9.63
C HIS A 339 15.26 -15.88 -10.00
N LYS A 340 14.92 -17.07 -9.47
CA LYS A 340 13.61 -17.71 -9.68
C LYS A 340 12.45 -16.85 -9.18
N ALA A 341 12.61 -16.21 -8.02
CA ALA A 341 11.56 -15.37 -7.43
C ALA A 341 11.29 -14.12 -8.29
N ILE A 342 12.35 -13.44 -8.75
CA ILE A 342 12.22 -12.29 -9.66
C ILE A 342 11.62 -12.73 -11.00
N LEU A 343 12.04 -13.88 -11.56
CA LEU A 343 11.44 -14.39 -12.81
C LEU A 343 9.94 -14.70 -12.67
N GLN A 344 9.47 -15.15 -11.51
CA GLN A 344 8.03 -15.33 -11.26
C GLN A 344 7.28 -13.99 -11.40
N LEU A 345 7.84 -12.91 -10.87
CA LEU A 345 7.30 -11.56 -11.01
C LEU A 345 7.35 -11.07 -12.47
N VAL A 346 8.47 -11.29 -13.17
CA VAL A 346 8.63 -10.96 -14.61
C VAL A 346 7.57 -11.67 -15.45
N ARG A 347 7.38 -12.98 -15.25
CA ARG A 347 6.37 -13.77 -15.96
C ARG A 347 4.95 -13.23 -15.70
N ARG A 348 4.67 -12.81 -14.46
CA ARG A 348 3.38 -12.19 -14.11
C ARG A 348 3.17 -10.89 -14.88
N TYR A 349 4.14 -9.97 -14.86
CA TYR A 349 4.03 -8.70 -15.59
C TYR A 349 4.00 -8.87 -17.10
N ARG A 350 4.77 -9.82 -17.65
CA ARG A 350 4.73 -10.18 -19.07
C ARG A 350 3.35 -10.69 -19.50
N SER A 351 2.73 -11.55 -18.69
CA SER A 351 1.37 -12.06 -18.97
C SER A 351 0.32 -10.96 -19.01
N MET A 352 0.56 -9.86 -18.29
CA MET A 352 -0.32 -8.69 -18.26
C MET A 352 0.04 -7.65 -19.32
N ARG A 353 1.18 -7.81 -20.02
CA ARG A 353 1.76 -6.81 -20.92
C ARG A 353 1.88 -5.46 -20.22
N LEU A 354 2.64 -5.44 -19.12
CA LEU A 354 2.84 -4.23 -18.33
C LEU A 354 3.49 -3.13 -19.19
N GLU A 355 2.84 -1.98 -19.25
CA GLU A 355 3.26 -0.79 -19.98
C GLU A 355 4.14 0.13 -19.12
N ARG A 356 4.79 1.10 -19.75
CA ARG A 356 5.73 2.00 -19.06
C ARG A 356 5.02 2.88 -18.04
N GLU A 357 3.86 3.41 -18.42
CA GLU A 357 2.97 4.23 -17.60
C GLU A 357 2.52 3.48 -16.35
N GLU A 358 2.05 2.26 -16.51
CA GLU A 358 1.65 1.39 -15.41
C GLU A 358 2.82 1.05 -14.49
N PHE A 359 3.99 0.80 -15.06
CA PHE A 359 5.22 0.55 -14.30
C PHE A 359 5.61 1.74 -13.43
N VAL A 360 5.65 2.96 -13.98
CA VAL A 360 6.06 4.14 -13.19
C VAL A 360 5.04 4.46 -12.10
N THR A 361 3.75 4.24 -12.37
CA THR A 361 2.69 4.41 -11.37
C THR A 361 2.74 3.32 -10.30
N LEU A 362 2.94 2.04 -10.67
CA LEU A 362 3.15 0.96 -9.70
C LEU A 362 4.38 1.20 -8.83
N LYS A 363 5.46 1.75 -9.40
CA LYS A 363 6.68 2.10 -8.65
C LYS A 363 6.40 3.17 -7.59
N ALA A 364 5.63 4.20 -7.94
CA ALA A 364 5.19 5.23 -7.01
C ALA A 364 4.23 4.68 -5.94
N ILE A 365 3.29 3.82 -6.33
CA ILE A 365 2.39 3.14 -5.38
C ILE A 365 3.18 2.27 -4.42
N ALA A 366 4.18 1.51 -4.88
CA ALA A 366 5.02 0.68 -4.02
C ALA A 366 5.77 1.51 -2.96
N LEU A 367 6.22 2.73 -3.31
CA LEU A 367 6.82 3.66 -2.34
C LEU A 367 5.81 4.16 -1.30
N ALA A 368 4.60 4.55 -1.74
CA ALA A 368 3.57 5.09 -0.85
C ALA A 368 2.88 4.00 -0.01
N ASN A 369 2.91 2.74 -0.46
CA ASN A 369 2.29 1.60 0.21
C ASN A 369 3.26 0.99 1.25
N SER A 370 3.62 1.78 2.25
CA SER A 370 4.57 1.37 3.29
C SER A 370 3.90 0.52 4.38
N ASP A 371 4.59 -0.55 4.79
CA ASP A 371 4.24 -1.30 6.01
C ASP A 371 4.96 -0.75 7.25
N SER A 372 5.55 0.46 7.18
CA SER A 372 6.28 1.04 8.29
C SER A 372 5.35 1.32 9.47
N MET A 373 5.74 0.84 10.66
CA MET A 373 5.03 1.13 11.90
C MET A 373 5.31 2.55 12.43
N HIS A 374 6.16 3.32 11.75
CA HIS A 374 6.71 4.60 12.21
C HIS A 374 6.18 5.82 11.45
N ILE A 375 5.07 5.69 10.72
CA ILE A 375 4.45 6.83 10.03
C ILE A 375 3.81 7.77 11.07
N GLU A 376 4.21 9.04 11.02
CA GLU A 376 3.71 10.12 11.88
C GLU A 376 2.37 10.64 11.39
N ASP A 377 2.26 10.99 10.10
CA ASP A 377 1.03 11.50 9.48
C ASP A 377 0.42 10.49 8.51
N VAL A 378 -0.35 9.56 9.07
CA VAL A 378 -1.03 8.50 8.32
C VAL A 378 -2.03 9.07 7.31
N GLU A 379 -2.68 10.20 7.61
CA GLU A 379 -3.66 10.82 6.70
C GLU A 379 -2.98 11.41 5.47
N ALA A 380 -1.84 12.09 5.64
CA ALA A 380 -1.07 12.64 4.54
C ALA A 380 -0.52 11.53 3.61
N VAL A 381 0.01 10.44 4.19
CA VAL A 381 0.49 9.29 3.42
C VAL A 381 -0.67 8.60 2.69
N GLN A 382 -1.84 8.44 3.33
CA GLN A 382 -3.02 7.90 2.68
C GLN A 382 -3.48 8.80 1.52
N GLY A 383 -3.45 10.12 1.68
CA GLY A 383 -3.77 11.07 0.61
C GLY A 383 -2.84 10.96 -0.59
N LEU A 384 -1.54 10.73 -0.36
CA LEU A 384 -0.58 10.44 -1.42
C LEU A 384 -0.92 9.13 -2.13
N GLN A 385 -1.21 8.06 -1.37
CA GLN A 385 -1.58 6.76 -1.93
C GLN A 385 -2.86 6.84 -2.77
N ASP A 386 -3.90 7.51 -2.26
CA ASP A 386 -5.19 7.66 -2.95
C ASP A 386 -5.04 8.41 -4.27
N SER A 387 -4.24 9.49 -4.27
CA SER A 387 -3.90 10.25 -5.49
C SER A 387 -3.21 9.38 -6.55
N LEU A 388 -2.27 8.51 -6.13
CA LEU A 388 -1.58 7.60 -7.05
C LEU A 388 -2.49 6.48 -7.57
N HIS A 389 -3.39 5.95 -6.72
CA HIS A 389 -4.40 4.98 -7.13
C HIS A 389 -5.42 5.60 -8.10
N GLU A 390 -5.87 6.83 -7.86
CA GLU A 390 -6.75 7.58 -8.77
C GLU A 390 -6.05 7.82 -10.11
N ALA A 391 -4.78 8.20 -10.11
CA ALA A 391 -3.99 8.34 -11.33
C ALA A 391 -3.92 7.02 -12.12
N LEU A 392 -3.70 5.88 -11.47
CA LEU A 392 -3.73 4.58 -12.16
C LEU A 392 -5.11 4.27 -12.73
N LEU A 393 -6.17 4.46 -11.94
CA LEU A 393 -7.55 4.22 -12.36
C LEU A 393 -7.95 5.06 -13.58
N ASP A 394 -7.60 6.35 -13.58
CA ASP A 394 -7.88 7.27 -14.68
C ASP A 394 -7.13 6.87 -15.95
N TYR A 395 -5.86 6.46 -15.82
CA TYR A 395 -5.09 5.94 -16.95
C TYR A 395 -5.75 4.70 -17.56
N GLU A 396 -6.05 3.69 -16.74
CA GLU A 396 -6.68 2.44 -17.20
C GLU A 396 -8.07 2.68 -17.83
N CYS A 397 -8.88 3.59 -17.27
CA CYS A 397 -10.19 3.91 -17.82
C CYS A 397 -10.14 4.53 -19.22
N VAL A 398 -9.03 5.19 -19.57
CA VAL A 398 -8.85 5.80 -20.90
C VAL A 398 -8.20 4.82 -21.87
N HIS A 399 -7.15 4.12 -21.45
CA HIS A 399 -6.27 3.33 -22.32
C HIS A 399 -6.66 1.85 -22.44
N HIS A 400 -7.29 1.26 -21.41
CA HIS A 400 -7.62 -0.17 -21.34
C HIS A 400 -9.11 -0.40 -21.02
N ARG A 401 -10.00 0.20 -21.82
CA ARG A 401 -11.46 0.18 -21.60
C ARG A 401 -12.07 -1.21 -21.62
N GLU A 402 -11.41 -2.14 -22.29
CA GLU A 402 -11.80 -3.54 -22.47
C GLU A 402 -11.53 -4.40 -21.23
N ASP A 403 -10.65 -3.98 -20.31
CA ASP A 403 -10.36 -4.69 -19.06
C ASP A 403 -10.60 -3.81 -17.83
N PRO A 404 -11.87 -3.64 -17.40
CA PRO A 404 -12.22 -2.82 -16.23
C PRO A 404 -11.59 -3.28 -14.90
N ARG A 405 -10.98 -4.47 -14.88
CA ARG A 405 -10.33 -5.06 -13.69
C ARG A 405 -8.82 -4.88 -13.70
N ARG A 406 -8.25 -4.22 -14.72
CA ARG A 406 -6.80 -4.11 -14.93
C ARG A 406 -6.09 -3.44 -13.75
N THR A 407 -6.58 -2.30 -13.26
CA THR A 407 -6.04 -1.65 -12.05
C THR A 407 -5.97 -2.59 -10.86
N GLY A 408 -7.06 -3.35 -10.60
CA GLY A 408 -7.08 -4.34 -9.53
C GLY A 408 -6.05 -5.45 -9.75
N LYS A 409 -5.92 -5.97 -10.98
CA LYS A 409 -4.91 -6.99 -11.33
C LYS A 409 -3.48 -6.49 -11.10
N LEU A 410 -3.21 -5.21 -11.41
CA LEU A 410 -1.91 -4.56 -11.21
C LEU A 410 -1.61 -4.40 -9.72
N ILE A 411 -2.54 -3.86 -8.93
CA ILE A 411 -2.34 -3.71 -7.48
C ILE A 411 -2.14 -5.07 -6.80
N MET A 412 -2.82 -6.12 -7.27
CA MET A 412 -2.66 -7.48 -6.75
C MET A 412 -1.30 -8.13 -7.08
N THR A 413 -0.40 -7.48 -7.84
CA THR A 413 0.99 -7.93 -7.96
C THR A 413 1.89 -7.43 -6.83
N LEU A 414 1.51 -6.37 -6.11
CA LEU A 414 2.29 -5.79 -5.01
C LEU A 414 2.62 -6.81 -3.90
N PRO A 415 1.74 -7.74 -3.48
CA PRO A 415 2.09 -8.75 -2.50
C PRO A 415 3.23 -9.69 -2.97
N LEU A 416 3.25 -10.06 -4.25
CA LEU A 416 4.33 -10.86 -4.82
C LEU A 416 5.64 -10.06 -4.89
N LEU A 417 5.56 -8.77 -5.23
CA LEU A 417 6.69 -7.85 -5.20
C LEU A 417 7.29 -7.76 -3.79
N ARG A 418 6.46 -7.52 -2.76
CA ARG A 418 6.84 -7.47 -1.34
C ARG A 418 7.47 -8.77 -0.86
N GLN A 419 6.93 -9.92 -1.26
CA GLN A 419 7.52 -11.21 -0.94
C GLN A 419 8.90 -11.39 -1.57
N THR A 420 9.05 -10.96 -2.84
CA THR A 420 10.30 -11.07 -3.58
C THR A 420 11.36 -10.13 -3.02
N SER A 421 11.00 -8.89 -2.68
CA SER A 421 11.89 -7.93 -2.04
C SER A 421 12.36 -8.42 -0.67
N ALA A 422 11.46 -8.97 0.15
CA ALA A 422 11.83 -9.56 1.44
C ALA A 422 12.78 -10.77 1.30
N LYS A 423 12.68 -11.54 0.21
CA LYS A 423 13.66 -12.61 -0.12
C LYS A 423 15.02 -12.00 -0.51
N ALA A 424 15.01 -10.92 -1.28
CA ALA A 424 16.22 -10.21 -1.69
C ALA A 424 16.97 -9.60 -0.49
N VAL A 425 16.26 -8.86 0.39
CA VAL A 425 16.83 -8.28 1.61
C VAL A 425 17.51 -9.35 2.46
N ARG A 426 16.81 -10.46 2.75
CA ARG A 426 17.38 -11.58 3.53
C ARG A 426 18.65 -12.15 2.91
N HIS A 427 18.71 -12.26 1.59
CA HIS A 427 19.89 -12.76 0.89
C HIS A 427 21.07 -11.80 1.03
N PHE A 428 20.86 -10.50 0.75
CA PHE A 428 21.91 -9.49 0.91
C PHE A 428 22.35 -9.31 2.38
N CYS A 429 21.46 -9.52 3.36
CA CYS A 429 21.84 -9.60 4.78
C CYS A 429 22.80 -10.78 5.05
N SER A 430 22.57 -11.95 4.43
CA SER A 430 23.49 -13.09 4.53
C SER A 430 24.85 -12.78 3.90
N ILE A 431 24.86 -12.17 2.72
CA ILE A 431 26.11 -11.78 2.03
C ILE A 431 26.90 -10.76 2.87
N LYS A 432 26.19 -9.82 3.52
CA LYS A 432 26.80 -8.87 4.45
C LYS A 432 27.46 -9.59 5.63
N GLN A 433 26.81 -10.61 6.20
CA GLN A 433 27.36 -11.39 7.32
C GLN A 433 28.61 -12.19 6.93
N ASP A 434 28.67 -12.68 5.69
CA ASP A 434 29.85 -13.37 5.15
C ASP A 434 31.09 -12.44 5.04
N GLY A 435 30.87 -11.13 4.86
CA GLY A 435 31.94 -10.12 4.82
C GLY A 435 32.88 -10.17 3.61
N ARG A 436 32.61 -11.05 2.63
CA ARG A 436 33.46 -11.25 1.44
C ARG A 436 33.25 -10.22 0.33
N VAL A 437 32.09 -9.57 0.30
CA VAL A 437 31.69 -8.64 -0.75
C VAL A 437 31.61 -7.24 -0.15
N PRO A 438 32.35 -6.25 -0.70
CA PRO A 438 32.24 -4.88 -0.23
C PRO A 438 30.85 -4.33 -0.54
N MET A 439 30.30 -3.57 0.39
CA MET A 439 29.01 -2.89 0.23
C MET A 439 29.16 -1.43 0.63
N HIS A 440 28.60 -0.53 -0.16
CA HIS A 440 28.60 0.89 0.14
C HIS A 440 27.72 1.23 1.34
N LYS A 441 28.05 2.35 1.99
CA LYS A 441 27.43 2.78 3.25
C LYS A 441 25.91 2.95 3.14
N LEU A 442 25.40 3.50 2.04
CA LEU A 442 23.96 3.71 1.86
C LEU A 442 23.22 2.38 1.78
N PHE A 443 23.70 1.45 0.94
CA PHE A 443 23.13 0.10 0.85
C PHE A 443 23.12 -0.62 2.21
N LEU A 444 24.21 -0.52 2.98
CA LEU A 444 24.30 -1.09 4.33
C LEU A 444 23.29 -0.47 5.31
N GLU A 445 23.16 0.86 5.32
CA GLU A 445 22.19 1.57 6.16
C GLU A 445 20.75 1.14 5.87
N LEU A 446 20.41 0.86 4.61
CA LEU A 446 19.07 0.43 4.20
C LEU A 446 18.80 -1.06 4.48
N LEU A 447 19.82 -1.90 4.42
CA LEU A 447 19.74 -3.30 4.87
C LEU A 447 19.48 -3.38 6.38
N GLU A 448 20.11 -2.51 7.16
CA GLU A 448 19.94 -2.45 8.63
C GLU A 448 18.60 -1.87 9.06
N ALA A 449 18.00 -1.00 8.25
CA ALA A 449 16.71 -0.37 8.58
C ALA A 449 15.51 -1.34 8.54
N ASN A 450 15.67 -2.53 7.96
CA ASN A 450 14.61 -3.52 7.77
C ASN A 450 14.77 -4.78 8.65
N VAL A 451 15.74 -4.77 9.57
CA VAL A 451 15.98 -5.80 10.60
C VAL A 451 15.58 -5.22 11.94
#